data_AF-A0A1Y5I480-F1
#
_entry.id   AF-A0A1Y5I480-F1
#
_cell.length_a   1.000
_cell.length_b   1.000
_cell.length_c   1.000
_cell.angle_alpha   90.00
_cell.angle_beta   90.00
_cell.angle_gamma   90.00
#
_symmetry.space_group_name_H-M   'P 1'
#
loop_
_entity.id
_entity.type
_entity.pdbx_description
1 polymer ?
#
loop_
_entity_poly.entity_id
_entity_poly.type
_entity_poly.pdbx_seq_one_letter_code
_entity_poly.pdbx_strand_id
1 'polypeptide(L)'
;MVGAPTYFNYTKPSAQNASSRSRVIKLQEAAADPLEPPRHHLRKLPPERVQSTGTLLHSPPRSLTDSEREEWDIPPSISNWKNSKGYTIPLDKRLAADGRGLQTTLINDGFATLSEALYVAEQKSRDAVDLRSKLRTELRTKQDKKNEDTLRKIAADVMSGDRHGG
;
A
#
# COMPACT_ATOMS: atom_id res chain seq x y z
N MET A 1 16.19 41.92 -48.73
CA MET A 1 16.94 42.15 -49.98
C MET A 1 16.55 41.06 -50.96
N VAL A 2 16.02 41.42 -52.14
CA VAL A 2 15.67 40.43 -53.15
C VAL A 2 16.96 39.91 -53.78
N GLY A 3 17.16 38.60 -53.79
CA GLY A 3 18.35 37.96 -54.38
C GLY A 3 18.48 38.24 -55.89
N ALA A 4 19.70 38.17 -56.41
CA ALA A 4 19.96 38.35 -57.84
C ALA A 4 19.17 37.32 -58.68
N PRO A 5 18.63 37.71 -59.85
CA PRO A 5 17.81 36.82 -60.65
C PRO A 5 18.63 35.66 -61.23
N THR A 6 18.08 34.45 -61.15
CA THR A 6 18.71 33.24 -61.68
C THR A 6 18.04 32.85 -63.00
N TYR A 7 18.84 32.43 -63.99
CA TYR A 7 18.34 32.02 -65.29
C TYR A 7 18.43 30.50 -65.44
N PHE A 8 17.32 29.86 -65.81
CA PHE A 8 17.26 28.43 -66.07
C PHE A 8 16.86 28.17 -67.51
N ASN A 9 17.53 27.21 -68.15
CA ASN A 9 17.15 26.74 -69.48
C ASN A 9 16.16 25.59 -69.32
N TYR A 10 14.91 25.83 -69.71
CA TYR A 10 13.87 24.82 -69.70
C TYR A 10 13.59 24.31 -71.12
N THR A 11 13.77 23.01 -71.30
CA THR A 11 13.42 22.32 -72.55
C THR A 11 12.13 21.56 -72.34
N LYS A 12 11.13 21.84 -73.18
CA LYS A 12 9.80 21.26 -73.01
C LYS A 12 9.81 19.78 -73.41
N PRO A 13 9.15 18.89 -72.65
CA PRO A 13 9.07 17.47 -72.98
C PRO A 13 8.09 17.17 -74.14
N SER A 14 7.15 18.07 -74.45
CA SER A 14 6.23 17.93 -75.59
C SER A 14 6.15 19.22 -76.41
N ALA A 15 6.08 19.09 -77.74
CA ALA A 15 6.13 20.17 -78.72
C ALA A 15 4.77 20.80 -79.04
N GLN A 16 3.73 20.54 -78.25
CA GLN A 16 2.43 21.13 -78.51
C GLN A 16 2.40 22.61 -78.10
N ASN A 17 2.28 23.46 -79.12
CA ASN A 17 1.98 24.89 -79.08
C ASN A 17 3.08 25.81 -78.51
N ALA A 18 4.29 25.75 -79.08
CA ALA A 18 5.35 26.75 -78.86
C ALA A 18 6.35 26.82 -80.02
N SER A 19 6.73 28.04 -80.46
CA SER A 19 7.71 28.25 -81.54
C SER A 19 9.17 27.83 -81.24
N SER A 20 9.51 27.46 -80.01
CA SER A 20 10.88 27.06 -79.64
C SER A 20 10.89 25.86 -78.71
N ARG A 21 11.84 24.95 -78.95
CA ARG A 21 12.02 23.70 -78.19
C ARG A 21 12.52 23.94 -76.76
N SER A 22 13.32 24.99 -76.57
CA SER A 22 13.82 25.44 -75.27
C SER A 22 13.50 26.93 -75.06
N ARG A 23 13.44 27.34 -73.80
CA ARG A 23 13.23 28.72 -73.36
C ARG A 23 14.08 29.00 -72.13
N VAL A 24 14.61 30.21 -72.01
CA VAL A 24 15.32 30.68 -70.82
C VAL A 24 14.31 31.35 -69.88
N ILE A 25 14.22 30.89 -68.64
CA ILE A 25 13.33 31.43 -67.61
C ILE A 25 14.18 32.21 -66.62
N LYS A 26 13.84 33.49 -66.41
CA LYS A 26 14.37 34.31 -65.34
C LYS A 26 13.51 34.11 -64.10
N LEU A 27 14.05 33.45 -63.09
CA LEU A 27 13.40 33.27 -61.80
C LEU A 27 13.93 34.33 -60.82
N GLN A 28 13.02 35.05 -60.17
CA GLN A 28 13.34 36.03 -59.15
C GLN A 28 12.42 35.80 -57.95
N GLU A 29 12.99 35.78 -56.76
CA GLU A 29 12.24 35.62 -55.51
C GLU A 29 11.39 36.88 -55.24
N ALA A 30 10.14 36.70 -54.83
CA ALA A 30 9.29 37.82 -54.45
C ALA A 30 9.75 38.40 -53.10
N ALA A 31 9.74 39.72 -52.95
CA ALA A 31 10.10 40.37 -51.69
C ALA A 31 9.07 39.99 -50.60
N ALA A 32 9.52 39.28 -49.56
CA ALA A 32 8.69 38.91 -48.41
C ALA A 32 8.57 40.07 -47.40
N ASP A 33 7.39 40.25 -46.81
CA ASP A 33 7.12 41.25 -45.77
C ASP A 33 7.60 40.71 -44.40
N PRO A 34 8.51 41.40 -43.69
CA PRO A 34 9.00 40.95 -42.39
C PRO A 34 7.94 40.98 -41.27
N LEU A 35 6.80 41.65 -41.46
CA LEU A 35 5.72 41.77 -40.47
C LEU A 35 4.52 40.86 -40.76
N GLU A 36 4.54 40.07 -41.83
CA GLU A 36 3.42 39.19 -42.18
C GLU A 36 3.34 37.99 -41.21
N PRO A 37 2.16 37.73 -40.60
CA PRO A 37 1.98 36.57 -39.73
C PRO A 37 1.96 35.24 -40.52
N PRO A 38 2.16 34.08 -39.86
CA PRO A 38 2.15 32.79 -40.53
C PRO A 38 0.84 32.52 -41.28
N ARG A 39 0.93 32.31 -42.60
CA ARG A 39 -0.23 32.16 -43.48
C ARG A 39 -0.98 30.83 -43.33
N HIS A 40 -0.36 29.80 -42.75
CA HIS A 40 -0.90 28.44 -42.73
C HIS A 40 -0.89 27.83 -41.32
N HIS A 41 -1.95 27.08 -41.01
CA HIS A 41 -2.04 26.30 -39.77
C HIS A 41 -1.37 24.94 -39.96
N LEU A 42 -0.48 24.57 -39.04
CA LEU A 42 0.20 23.27 -39.06
C LEU A 42 -0.73 22.17 -38.55
N ARG A 43 -0.95 21.12 -39.36
CA ARG A 43 -1.70 19.92 -38.97
C ARG A 43 -0.75 18.83 -38.50
N LYS A 44 -1.12 18.12 -37.43
CA LYS A 44 -0.43 16.90 -36.99
C LYS A 44 -0.92 15.72 -37.84
N LEU A 45 -0.01 15.11 -38.58
CA LEU A 45 -0.28 13.88 -39.34
C LEU A 45 0.00 12.67 -38.44
N PRO A 46 -0.69 11.53 -38.65
CA PRO A 46 -0.29 10.26 -38.08
C PRO A 46 1.19 9.95 -38.41
N PRO A 47 1.90 9.21 -37.55
CA PRO A 47 3.27 8.83 -37.82
C PRO A 47 3.35 8.10 -39.17
N GLU A 48 4.41 8.41 -39.93
CA GLU A 48 4.67 7.75 -41.20
C GLU A 48 4.81 6.24 -41.00
N ARG A 49 4.45 5.46 -42.02
CA ARG A 49 4.64 4.01 -41.97
C ARG A 49 6.13 3.72 -41.77
N VAL A 50 6.46 2.96 -40.73
CA VAL A 50 7.83 2.52 -40.46
C VAL A 50 8.38 1.84 -41.71
N GLN A 51 9.55 2.29 -42.19
CA GLN A 51 10.25 1.63 -43.29
C GLN A 51 10.50 0.17 -42.92
N SER A 52 10.55 -0.73 -43.92
CA SER A 52 10.75 -2.15 -43.67
C SER A 52 12.02 -2.36 -42.84
N THR A 53 11.86 -2.81 -41.61
CA THR A 53 12.98 -3.22 -40.76
C THR A 53 13.75 -4.32 -41.47
N GLY A 54 15.08 -4.33 -41.37
CA GLY A 54 15.91 -5.35 -41.99
C GLY A 54 15.50 -6.78 -41.61
N THR A 55 15.94 -7.75 -42.41
CA THR A 55 15.62 -9.17 -42.20
C THR A 55 16.12 -9.65 -40.83
N LEU A 56 15.21 -10.20 -40.02
CA LEU A 56 15.53 -10.83 -38.75
C LEU A 56 16.19 -12.20 -39.00
N LEU A 57 17.50 -12.29 -38.77
CA LEU A 57 18.30 -13.52 -38.94
C LEU A 57 18.39 -14.30 -37.63
N HIS A 58 17.29 -14.95 -37.22
CA HIS A 58 17.27 -15.84 -36.06
C HIS A 58 17.79 -17.25 -36.41
N SER A 59 18.26 -17.98 -35.40
CA SER A 59 18.40 -19.44 -35.52
C SER A 59 17.04 -20.10 -35.74
N PRO A 60 16.97 -21.34 -36.27
CA PRO A 60 15.74 -22.10 -36.32
C PRO A 60 15.04 -22.13 -34.94
N PRO A 61 13.70 -22.03 -34.90
CA PRO A 61 12.97 -22.01 -33.64
C PRO A 61 13.21 -23.32 -32.89
N ARG A 62 13.57 -23.21 -31.61
CA ARG A 62 13.68 -24.38 -30.73
C ARG A 62 12.27 -24.89 -30.43
N SER A 63 12.07 -26.20 -30.56
CA SER A 63 10.81 -26.82 -30.15
C SER A 63 10.72 -26.78 -28.62
N LEU A 64 9.70 -26.06 -28.11
CA LEU A 64 9.32 -26.14 -26.71
C LEU A 64 8.74 -27.51 -26.40
N THR A 65 9.18 -28.11 -25.30
CA THR A 65 8.56 -29.33 -24.76
C THR A 65 7.23 -28.98 -24.09
N ASP A 66 6.30 -29.95 -23.99
CA ASP A 66 5.00 -29.71 -23.36
C ASP A 66 5.14 -29.38 -21.87
N SER A 67 6.09 -30.02 -21.18
CA SER A 67 6.42 -29.73 -19.78
C SER A 67 6.90 -28.29 -19.56
N GLU A 68 7.72 -27.76 -20.47
CA GLU A 68 8.15 -26.37 -20.39
C GLU A 68 6.97 -25.41 -20.58
N ARG A 69 6.00 -25.74 -21.45
CA ARG A 69 4.82 -24.89 -21.63
C ARG A 69 3.94 -24.87 -20.38
N GLU A 70 3.75 -26.02 -19.75
CA GLU A 70 2.95 -26.15 -18.54
C GLU A 70 3.58 -25.40 -17.35
N GLU A 71 4.90 -25.50 -17.17
CA GLU A 71 5.61 -24.77 -16.10
C GLU A 71 5.46 -23.24 -16.22
N TRP A 72 5.37 -22.74 -17.45
CA TRP A 72 5.19 -21.32 -17.74
C TRP A 72 3.72 -20.89 -17.89
N ASP A 73 2.76 -21.77 -17.57
CA ASP A 73 1.34 -21.39 -17.56
C ASP A 73 1.04 -20.51 -16.34
N ILE A 74 0.74 -19.23 -16.60
CA ILE A 74 0.49 -18.24 -15.55
C ILE A 74 -0.99 -18.27 -15.17
N PRO A 75 -1.35 -18.65 -13.93
CA PRO A 75 -2.75 -18.69 -13.51
C PRO A 75 -3.39 -17.29 -13.52
N PRO A 76 -4.70 -17.18 -13.78
CA PRO A 76 -5.38 -15.89 -13.85
C PRO A 76 -5.34 -15.18 -12.49
N SER A 77 -5.10 -13.86 -12.53
CA SER A 77 -5.10 -13.04 -11.32
C SER A 77 -6.54 -12.74 -10.86
N ILE A 78 -6.96 -13.38 -9.77
CA ILE A 78 -8.23 -13.12 -9.10
C ILE A 78 -7.94 -12.23 -7.88
N SER A 79 -8.35 -10.97 -7.94
CA SER A 79 -8.09 -10.02 -6.86
C SER A 79 -9.24 -9.95 -5.86
N ASN A 80 -8.92 -9.78 -4.58
CA ASN A 80 -9.90 -9.59 -3.50
C ASN A 80 -10.51 -8.17 -3.47
N TRP A 81 -9.93 -7.20 -4.19
CA TRP A 81 -10.37 -5.79 -4.17
C TRP A 81 -11.00 -5.28 -5.48
N LYS A 82 -10.53 -5.76 -6.63
CA LYS A 82 -10.91 -5.22 -7.95
C LYS A 82 -11.47 -6.30 -8.87
N ASN A 83 -12.63 -5.97 -9.46
CA ASN A 83 -13.28 -6.77 -10.48
C ASN A 83 -13.86 -5.82 -11.54
N SER A 84 -13.00 -5.28 -12.40
CA SER A 84 -13.38 -4.23 -13.37
C SER A 84 -14.46 -4.68 -14.36
N LYS A 85 -14.44 -5.96 -14.72
CA LYS A 85 -15.42 -6.58 -15.64
C LYS A 85 -16.63 -7.19 -14.95
N GLY A 86 -16.68 -7.18 -13.61
CA GLY A 86 -17.84 -7.65 -12.85
C GLY A 86 -18.09 -9.16 -12.94
N TYR A 87 -17.07 -10.00 -13.15
CA TYR A 87 -17.26 -11.45 -13.25
C TYR A 87 -17.81 -12.08 -11.96
N THR A 88 -18.74 -13.02 -12.12
CA THR A 88 -19.19 -13.89 -11.03
C THR A 88 -18.19 -15.03 -10.86
N ILE A 89 -17.37 -14.93 -9.82
CA ILE A 89 -16.30 -15.90 -9.52
C ILE A 89 -16.73 -16.70 -8.30
N PRO A 90 -16.69 -18.05 -8.35
CA PRO A 90 -17.05 -18.89 -7.22
C PRO A 90 -16.06 -18.73 -6.06
N LEU A 91 -16.50 -19.07 -4.84
CA LEU A 91 -15.76 -18.78 -3.61
C LEU A 91 -14.42 -19.51 -3.53
N ASP A 92 -14.37 -20.76 -3.99
CA ASP A 92 -13.15 -21.57 -4.04
C ASP A 92 -12.06 -20.88 -4.86
N LYS A 93 -12.39 -20.34 -6.04
CA LYS A 93 -11.42 -19.64 -6.90
C LYS A 93 -11.03 -18.27 -6.37
N ARG A 94 -11.93 -17.59 -5.65
CA ARG A 94 -11.59 -16.34 -4.94
C ARG A 94 -10.62 -16.57 -3.79
N LEU A 95 -10.80 -17.65 -3.06
CA LEU A 95 -9.94 -18.03 -1.93
C LEU A 95 -8.68 -18.79 -2.36
N ALA A 96 -8.60 -19.28 -3.60
CA ALA A 96 -7.48 -20.10 -4.06
C ALA A 96 -6.12 -19.37 -3.98
N ALA A 97 -6.08 -18.07 -4.27
CA ALA A 97 -4.87 -17.26 -4.17
C ALA A 97 -4.56 -16.81 -2.73
N ASP A 98 -5.45 -17.10 -1.80
CA ASP A 98 -5.37 -16.65 -0.43
C ASP A 98 -4.54 -17.64 0.40
N GLY A 99 -3.22 -17.42 0.41
CA GLY A 99 -2.23 -18.26 1.10
C GLY A 99 -2.41 -18.38 2.62
N ARG A 100 -3.45 -17.78 3.21
CA ARG A 100 -3.79 -17.92 4.65
C ARG A 100 -3.96 -19.38 5.07
N GLY A 101 -4.46 -20.25 4.19
CA GLY A 101 -4.58 -21.68 4.47
C GLY A 101 -3.24 -22.44 4.59
N LEU A 102 -2.15 -21.86 4.07
CA LEU A 102 -0.80 -22.43 4.17
C LEU A 102 -0.07 -21.97 5.45
N GLN A 103 -0.59 -20.98 6.15
CA GLN A 103 0.03 -20.44 7.36
C GLN A 103 -0.30 -21.31 8.58
N THR A 104 0.70 -21.97 9.15
CA THR A 104 0.58 -22.65 10.44
C THR A 104 0.85 -21.66 11.57
N THR A 105 -0.11 -21.46 12.47
CA THR A 105 0.09 -20.64 13.67
C THR A 105 0.84 -21.46 14.71
N LEU A 106 2.15 -21.25 14.81
CA LEU A 106 2.99 -21.85 15.85
C LEU A 106 2.90 -20.97 17.12
N ILE A 107 2.60 -21.59 18.25
CA ILE A 107 2.56 -20.92 19.56
C ILE A 107 3.81 -21.31 20.35
N ASN A 108 4.43 -20.33 21.02
CA ASN A 108 5.62 -20.53 21.85
C ASN A 108 5.23 -21.06 23.25
N ASP A 109 5.95 -22.06 23.76
CA ASP A 109 5.78 -22.61 25.11
C ASP A 109 5.97 -21.58 26.23
N GLY A 110 6.68 -20.48 25.96
CA GLY A 110 6.81 -19.34 26.89
C GLY A 110 5.46 -18.72 27.31
N PHE A 111 4.42 -18.84 26.49
CA PHE A 111 3.07 -18.41 26.89
C PHE A 111 2.49 -19.30 27.99
N ALA A 112 2.76 -20.61 27.95
CA ALA A 112 2.33 -21.54 28.99
C ALA A 112 3.05 -21.24 30.31
N THR A 113 4.38 -21.12 30.27
CA THR A 113 5.18 -20.82 31.47
C THR A 113 4.81 -19.48 32.11
N LEU A 114 4.55 -18.46 31.30
CA LEU A 114 4.07 -17.16 31.78
C LEU A 114 2.69 -17.27 32.45
N SER A 115 1.75 -17.99 31.82
CA SER A 115 0.40 -18.16 32.36
C SER A 115 0.40 -18.89 33.70
N GLU A 116 1.26 -19.91 33.84
CA GLU A 116 1.44 -20.65 35.09
C GLU A 116 2.06 -19.77 36.17
N ALA A 117 3.12 -19.02 35.83
CA ALA A 117 3.77 -18.12 36.77
C ALA A 117 2.81 -17.05 37.31
N LEU A 118 1.95 -16.49 36.44
CA LEU A 118 0.92 -15.53 36.84
C LEU A 118 -0.13 -16.15 37.75
N TYR A 119 -0.57 -17.38 37.47
CA TYR A 119 -1.52 -18.10 38.32
C TYR A 119 -0.97 -18.33 39.73
N VAL A 120 0.29 -18.77 39.84
CA VAL A 120 0.96 -18.95 41.13
C VAL A 120 1.14 -17.63 41.87
N ALA A 121 1.54 -16.57 41.17
CA ALA A 121 1.71 -15.24 41.74
C ALA A 121 0.39 -14.66 42.27
N GLU A 122 -0.72 -14.88 41.55
CA GLU A 122 -2.05 -14.49 41.98
C GLU A 122 -2.47 -15.21 43.27
N GLN A 123 -2.33 -16.53 43.31
CA GLN A 123 -2.71 -17.32 44.47
C GLN A 123 -1.94 -16.90 45.73
N LYS A 124 -0.63 -16.70 45.60
CA LYS A 124 0.22 -16.19 46.68
C LYS A 124 -0.19 -14.79 47.14
N SER A 125 -0.61 -13.94 46.21
CA SER A 125 -1.06 -12.58 46.51
C SER A 125 -2.39 -12.58 47.27
N ARG A 126 -3.32 -13.48 46.91
CA ARG A 126 -4.60 -13.67 47.64
C ARG A 126 -4.35 -14.17 49.07
N ASP A 127 -3.52 -15.19 49.24
CA ASP A 127 -3.18 -15.72 50.57
C ASP A 127 -2.54 -14.66 51.46
N ALA A 128 -1.64 -13.84 50.91
CA ALA A 128 -1.01 -12.73 51.63
C ALA A 128 -2.02 -11.66 52.05
N VAL A 129 -3.01 -11.34 51.20
CA VAL A 129 -4.09 -10.40 51.52
C VAL A 129 -4.98 -10.95 52.63
N ASP A 130 -5.37 -12.22 52.55
CA ASP A 130 -6.22 -12.87 53.54
C ASP A 130 -5.55 -12.96 54.91
N LEU A 131 -4.26 -13.36 54.93
CA LEU A 131 -3.48 -13.41 56.16
C LEU A 131 -3.32 -12.01 56.77
N ARG A 132 -3.03 -10.99 55.95
CA ARG A 132 -2.96 -9.60 56.40
C ARG A 132 -4.29 -9.10 56.96
N SER A 133 -5.40 -9.47 56.32
CA SER A 133 -6.76 -9.14 56.77
C SER A 133 -7.06 -9.76 58.14
N LYS A 134 -6.78 -11.06 58.30
CA LYS A 134 -6.94 -11.79 59.58
C LYS A 134 -6.11 -11.16 60.70
N LEU A 135 -4.82 -10.93 60.48
CA LEU A 135 -3.95 -10.27 61.47
C LEU A 135 -4.44 -8.86 61.83
N ARG A 136 -4.91 -8.08 60.85
CA ARG A 136 -5.49 -6.76 61.10
C ARG A 136 -6.73 -6.84 61.97
N THR A 137 -7.59 -7.83 61.75
CA THR A 137 -8.78 -8.05 62.60
C THR A 137 -8.42 -8.50 64.02
N GLU A 138 -7.42 -9.36 64.19
CA GLU A 138 -6.94 -9.78 65.51
C GLU A 138 -6.32 -8.63 66.30
N LEU A 139 -5.52 -7.78 65.65
CA LEU A 139 -4.96 -6.59 66.28
C LEU A 139 -6.06 -5.60 66.68
N ARG A 140 -7.08 -5.40 65.83
CA ARG A 140 -8.23 -4.57 66.15
C ARG A 140 -9.00 -5.11 67.36
N THR A 141 -9.36 -6.40 67.36
CA THR A 141 -10.07 -7.00 68.51
C THR A 141 -9.24 -6.95 69.80
N LYS A 142 -7.91 -7.13 69.73
CA LYS A 142 -7.03 -6.93 70.89
C LYS A 142 -7.05 -5.48 71.38
N GLN A 143 -7.07 -4.50 70.48
CA GLN A 143 -7.15 -3.09 70.84
C GLN A 143 -8.52 -2.73 71.44
N ASP A 144 -9.61 -3.25 70.85
CA ASP A 144 -10.97 -3.05 71.36
C ASP A 144 -11.12 -3.63 72.77
N LYS A 145 -10.60 -4.83 73.04
CA LYS A 145 -10.56 -5.42 74.38
C LYS A 145 -9.80 -4.57 75.38
N LYS A 146 -8.61 -4.06 75.01
CA LYS A 146 -7.84 -3.14 75.87
C LYS A 146 -8.64 -1.88 76.19
N ASN A 147 -9.33 -1.33 75.19
CA ASN A 147 -10.17 -0.16 75.38
C ASN A 147 -11.36 -0.45 76.32
N GLU A 148 -12.01 -1.59 76.16
CA GLU A 148 -13.08 -2.06 77.06
C GLU A 148 -12.58 -2.23 78.50
N ASP A 149 -11.42 -2.86 78.70
CA ASP A 149 -10.81 -3.01 80.02
C ASP A 149 -10.45 -1.67 80.66
N THR A 150 -9.95 -0.70 79.87
CA THR A 150 -9.70 0.66 80.37
C THR A 150 -11.00 1.38 80.78
N LEU A 151 -12.06 1.25 79.98
CA LEU A 151 -13.37 1.84 80.29
C LEU A 151 -13.99 1.18 81.54
N ARG A 152 -13.85 -0.13 81.72
CA ARG A 152 -14.31 -0.84 82.92
C ARG A 152 -13.61 -0.35 84.18
N LYS A 153 -12.29 -0.13 84.14
CA LYS A 153 -11.53 0.42 85.27
C LYS A 153 -12.01 1.82 85.64
N ILE A 154 -12.15 2.71 84.64
CA ILE A 154 -12.68 4.06 84.85
C ILE A 154 -14.09 4.01 85.47
N ALA A 155 -14.98 3.15 84.95
CA ALA A 155 -16.32 3.01 85.49
C ALA A 155 -16.34 2.48 86.93
N ALA A 156 -15.48 1.51 87.27
CA ALA A 156 -15.34 1.00 88.64
C ALA A 156 -14.81 2.09 89.59
N ASP A 157 -13.82 2.88 89.15
CA ASP A 157 -13.29 4.01 89.90
C ASP A 157 -14.39 5.04 90.17
N VAL A 158 -15.16 5.44 89.14
CA VAL A 158 -16.30 6.37 89.27
C VAL A 158 -17.36 5.83 90.25
N MET A 159 -17.79 4.57 90.11
CA MET A 159 -18.77 3.96 91.04
C MET A 159 -18.26 3.85 92.48
N SER A 160 -16.95 3.68 92.66
CA SER A 160 -16.34 3.63 94.00
C SER A 160 -16.22 5.03 94.63
N GLY A 161 -16.01 6.06 93.81
CA GLY A 161 -15.88 7.46 94.21
C GLY A 161 -17.22 8.19 94.43
N ASP A 162 -18.29 7.79 93.75
CA ASP A 162 -19.62 8.41 93.89
C ASP A 162 -20.40 8.01 95.15
N ARG A 163 -19.84 7.16 96.03
CA ARG A 163 -20.43 6.82 97.33
C ARG A 163 -20.19 7.89 98.42
N HIS A 164 -19.81 9.11 98.03
CA HIS A 164 -19.49 10.20 98.97
C HIS A 164 -20.10 11.57 98.64
N GLY A 165 -21.12 11.63 97.79
CA GLY A 165 -21.87 12.87 97.58
C GLY A 165 -23.29 12.66 97.07
N GLY A 166 -24.28 12.77 97.98
CA GLY A 166 -25.71 12.87 97.65
C GLY A 166 -26.58 11.81 98.30
#